data_AF-A0AAX7USY0-F1
#
_entry.id   AF-A0AAX7USY0-F1
#
_cell.length_a   1.000
_cell.length_b   1.000
_cell.length_c   1.000
_cell.angle_alpha   90.00
_cell.angle_beta   90.00
_cell.angle_gamma   90.00
#
_symmetry.space_group_name_H-M   'P 1'
#
loop_
_entity.id
_entity.type
_entity.pdbx_description
1 polymer ?
#
loop_
_entity_poly.entity_id
_entity_poly.type
_entity_poly.pdbx_seq_one_letter_code
_entity_poly.pdbx_strand_id
1 'polypeptide(L)'
;MAHGKVTITVDEYSSNPTQAFTHYNINQSRFQPPHVHMVDPIPYDTPKPAGHTRFVCVSDTHSRTDGIQMPYGDVLLHMGDFTELGLPSEVKKFNDWLGTELLNPHFISKKKTTHFVFNQRISLISVV
;
A
#
# COMPACT_ATOMS: atom_id res chain seq x y z
N MET A 1 25.16 17.56 7.56
CA MET A 1 24.71 16.70 8.68
C MET A 1 24.94 15.26 8.25
N ALA A 2 25.96 14.58 8.77
CA ALA A 2 26.16 13.17 8.48
C ALA A 2 25.07 12.38 9.23
N HIS A 3 24.15 11.75 8.51
CA HIS A 3 23.26 10.77 9.13
C HIS A 3 24.12 9.60 9.60
N GLY A 4 24.39 9.55 10.90
CA GLY A 4 25.07 8.41 11.52
C GLY A 4 24.34 7.13 11.14
N LYS A 5 25.09 6.10 10.75
CA LYS A 5 24.50 4.80 10.40
C LYS A 5 23.84 4.21 11.66
N VAL A 6 22.52 4.21 11.69
CA VAL A 6 21.75 3.54 12.75
C VAL A 6 21.80 2.05 12.47
N THR A 7 22.26 1.27 13.45
CA THR A 7 22.22 -0.20 13.39
C THR A 7 20.93 -0.67 14.07
N ILE A 8 20.07 -1.37 13.34
CA ILE A 8 18.86 -1.98 13.88
C ILE A 8 19.15 -3.45 14.22
N THR A 9 18.83 -3.86 15.43
CA THR A 9 18.92 -5.24 15.90
C THR A 9 17.53 -5.85 16.04
N VAL A 10 17.46 -7.18 16.14
CA VAL A 10 16.19 -7.87 16.44
C VAL A 10 15.68 -7.39 17.79
N ASP A 11 14.40 -7.01 17.82
CA ASP A 11 13.71 -6.55 19.02
C ASP A 11 13.52 -7.71 20.01
N GLU A 12 13.69 -7.44 21.31
CA GLU A 12 13.45 -8.42 22.37
C GLU A 12 12.04 -9.01 22.28
N TYR A 13 11.05 -8.18 21.90
CA TYR A 13 9.65 -8.57 21.78
C TYR A 13 9.26 -8.98 20.36
N SER A 14 10.21 -9.26 19.47
CA SER A 14 9.95 -9.62 18.06
C SER A 14 9.04 -10.84 17.89
N SER A 15 9.03 -11.77 18.84
CA SER A 15 8.15 -12.95 18.85
C SER A 15 6.77 -12.70 19.47
N ASN A 16 6.53 -11.52 20.05
CA ASN A 16 5.27 -11.15 20.69
C ASN A 16 4.88 -9.70 20.37
N PRO A 17 4.27 -9.44 19.19
CA PRO A 17 4.00 -8.08 18.72
C PRO A 17 3.02 -7.31 19.62
N THR A 18 2.06 -7.99 20.25
CA THR A 18 1.13 -7.36 21.20
C THR A 18 1.86 -6.85 22.45
N GLN A 19 2.81 -7.63 22.95
CA GLN A 19 3.67 -7.21 24.05
C GLN A 19 4.62 -6.09 23.63
N ALA A 20 5.20 -6.16 22.42
CA ALA A 20 6.03 -5.09 21.86
C ALA A 20 5.25 -3.78 21.79
N PHE A 21 4.04 -3.81 21.24
CA PHE A 21 3.15 -2.64 21.18
C PHE A 21 2.93 -2.06 22.57
N THR A 22 2.54 -2.89 23.54
CA THR A 22 2.29 -2.46 24.92
C THR A 22 3.54 -1.86 25.57
N HIS A 23 4.69 -2.53 25.46
CA HIS A 23 5.96 -2.08 26.02
C HIS A 23 6.35 -0.69 25.48
N TYR A 24 6.33 -0.53 24.16
CA TYR A 24 6.69 0.74 23.53
C TYR A 24 5.67 1.84 23.79
N ASN A 25 4.40 1.49 23.91
CA ASN A 25 3.36 2.48 24.19
C ASN A 25 3.46 3.00 25.63
N ILE A 26 3.71 2.13 26.61
CA ILE A 26 3.84 2.54 28.02
C ILE A 26 5.13 3.33 28.25
N ASN A 27 6.27 2.85 27.74
CA ASN A 27 7.57 3.42 28.09
C ASN A 27 7.97 4.62 27.23
N GLN A 28 7.40 4.75 26.02
CA GLN A 28 7.81 5.79 25.06
C GLN A 28 6.62 6.57 24.51
N SER A 29 5.38 6.24 24.90
CA SER A 29 4.17 6.82 24.29
C SER A 29 4.17 6.68 22.76
N ARG A 30 4.78 5.60 22.25
CA ARG A 30 5.13 5.45 20.82
C ARG A 30 3.92 5.49 19.89
N PHE A 31 2.76 5.05 20.38
CA PHE A 31 1.52 4.95 19.61
C PHE A 31 0.41 5.82 20.20
N GLN A 32 0.77 6.94 20.84
CA GLN A 32 -0.16 7.90 21.44
C GLN A 32 -0.32 9.16 20.59
N PRO A 33 -1.47 9.86 20.70
CA PRO A 33 -1.63 11.21 20.18
C PRO A 33 -0.67 12.21 20.88
N PRO A 34 -0.35 13.35 20.24
CA PRO A 34 -0.93 13.86 19.00
C PRO A 34 -0.28 13.30 17.72
N HIS A 35 0.89 12.67 17.84
CA HIS A 35 1.70 12.28 16.68
C HIS A 35 1.15 11.06 15.94
N VAL A 36 0.45 10.16 16.65
CA VAL A 36 -0.20 8.99 16.06
C VAL A 36 -1.71 9.17 16.14
N HIS A 37 -2.35 9.26 14.99
CA HIS A 37 -3.80 9.40 14.83
C HIS A 37 -4.24 8.91 13.45
N MET A 38 -5.53 8.60 13.33
CA MET A 38 -6.15 8.24 12.05
C MET A 38 -6.18 9.44 11.11
N VAL A 39 -5.97 9.18 9.83
CA VAL A 39 -6.09 10.19 8.76
C VAL A 39 -7.28 9.81 7.90
N ASP A 40 -8.22 10.75 7.75
CA ASP A 40 -9.42 10.52 6.94
C ASP A 40 -9.09 10.42 5.44
N PRO A 41 -9.78 9.55 4.70
CA PRO A 41 -9.61 9.46 3.26
C PRO A 41 -10.14 10.73 2.58
N ILE A 42 -9.45 11.14 1.51
CA ILE A 42 -9.89 12.26 0.67
C ILE A 42 -10.75 11.77 -0.50
N PRO A 43 -11.79 12.52 -0.92
CA PRO A 43 -12.58 12.20 -2.11
C PRO A 43 -11.74 12.10 -3.39
N TYR A 44 -12.16 11.29 -4.35
CA TYR A 44 -11.42 11.03 -5.60
C TYR A 44 -11.32 12.24 -6.53
N ASP A 45 -12.28 13.16 -6.45
CA ASP A 45 -12.32 14.41 -7.20
C ASP A 45 -11.46 15.52 -6.59
N THR A 46 -10.85 15.27 -5.42
CA THR A 46 -9.95 16.22 -4.77
C THR A 46 -8.82 16.62 -5.72
N PRO A 47 -8.64 17.92 -6.03
CA PRO A 47 -7.57 18.36 -6.92
C PRO A 47 -6.20 17.93 -6.39
N LYS A 48 -5.36 17.35 -7.26
CA LYS A 48 -3.98 17.03 -6.91
C LYS A 48 -3.17 18.33 -6.79
N PRO A 49 -2.49 18.60 -5.66
CA PRO A 49 -1.66 19.80 -5.53
C PRO A 49 -0.55 19.88 -6.60
N ALA A 50 -0.19 21.10 -6.99
CA ALA A 50 0.86 21.30 -7.98
C ALA A 50 2.20 20.71 -7.50
N GLY A 51 2.95 20.09 -8.41
CA GLY A 51 4.23 19.45 -8.09
C GLY A 51 4.14 18.13 -7.30
N HIS A 52 2.94 17.60 -7.05
CA HIS A 52 2.76 16.35 -6.30
C HIS A 52 2.45 15.15 -7.20
N THR A 53 2.75 13.97 -6.67
CA THR A 53 2.39 12.65 -7.21
C THR A 53 1.27 12.06 -6.36
N ARG A 54 0.19 11.61 -7.01
CA ARG A 54 -0.92 10.91 -6.37
C ARG A 54 -0.73 9.42 -6.54
N PHE A 55 -0.52 8.73 -5.43
CA PHE A 55 -0.46 7.28 -5.38
C PHE A 55 -1.86 6.71 -5.19
N VAL A 56 -2.17 5.63 -5.89
CA VAL A 56 -3.33 4.77 -5.64
C VAL A 56 -2.79 3.52 -4.97
N CYS A 57 -3.21 3.25 -3.74
CA CYS A 57 -2.76 2.11 -2.96
C CYS A 57 -3.88 1.07 -2.90
N VAL A 58 -3.61 -0.16 -3.35
CA VAL A 58 -4.54 -1.29 -3.34
C VAL A 58 -3.78 -2.51 -2.81
N SER A 59 -4.48 -3.49 -2.24
CA SER A 59 -3.89 -4.76 -1.80
C SER A 59 -4.96 -5.85 -1.79
N ASP A 60 -4.53 -7.11 -1.67
CA ASP A 60 -5.39 -8.26 -1.34
C ASP A 60 -6.63 -8.39 -2.25
N THR A 61 -6.44 -8.16 -3.55
CA THR A 61 -7.55 -8.27 -4.51
C THR A 61 -7.94 -9.71 -4.78
N HIS A 62 -7.05 -10.69 -4.55
CA HIS A 62 -7.28 -12.13 -4.70
C HIS A 62 -8.04 -12.48 -5.99
N SER A 63 -7.54 -12.06 -7.15
CA SER A 63 -8.16 -12.28 -8.47
C SER A 63 -9.54 -11.61 -8.69
N ARG A 64 -10.03 -10.78 -7.75
CA ARG A 64 -11.32 -10.06 -7.77
C ARG A 64 -11.17 -8.59 -8.20
N THR A 65 -10.49 -8.37 -9.32
CA THR A 65 -10.33 -7.03 -9.90
C THR A 65 -11.55 -6.56 -10.70
N ASP A 66 -12.41 -7.49 -11.11
CA ASP A 66 -13.60 -7.20 -11.90
C ASP A 66 -14.59 -6.36 -11.09
N GLY A 67 -14.79 -5.10 -11.50
CA GLY A 67 -15.69 -4.15 -10.84
C GLY A 67 -15.00 -3.13 -9.91
N ILE A 68 -13.68 -3.22 -9.72
CA ILE A 68 -12.94 -2.16 -9.03
C ILE A 68 -12.96 -0.90 -9.89
N GLN A 69 -13.55 0.18 -9.36
CA GLN A 69 -13.53 1.50 -9.98
C GLN A 69 -12.25 2.23 -9.53
N MET A 70 -11.24 2.24 -10.39
CA MET A 70 -9.95 2.84 -10.06
C MET A 70 -10.04 4.38 -10.09
N PRO A 71 -9.62 5.07 -9.02
CA PRO A 71 -9.57 6.52 -9.01
C PRO A 71 -8.41 7.05 -9.86
N TYR A 72 -8.47 8.33 -10.23
CA TYR A 72 -7.36 9.01 -10.88
C TYR A 72 -6.10 8.99 -10.01
N GLY A 73 -4.97 8.61 -10.59
CA GLY A 73 -3.66 8.71 -9.95
C GLY A 73 -2.51 8.59 -10.94
N ASP A 74 -1.31 8.91 -10.45
CA ASP A 74 -0.09 8.86 -11.24
C ASP A 74 0.66 7.53 -11.09
N VAL A 75 0.54 6.86 -9.94
CA VAL A 75 1.27 5.63 -9.61
C VAL A 75 0.34 4.67 -8.88
N LEU A 76 0.22 3.44 -9.38
CA LEU A 76 -0.50 2.37 -8.69
C LEU A 76 0.48 1.51 -7.88
N LEU A 77 0.21 1.36 -6.60
CA LEU A 77 0.93 0.48 -5.69
C LEU A 77 -0.01 -0.67 -5.29
N HIS A 78 0.36 -1.90 -5.63
CA HIS A 78 -0.36 -3.11 -5.19
C HIS A 78 0.49 -3.88 -4.17
N MET A 79 0.01 -4.02 -2.93
CA MET A 79 0.82 -4.48 -1.78
C MET A 79 0.80 -6.00 -1.52
N GLY A 80 0.55 -6.81 -2.55
CA GLY A 80 0.49 -8.28 -2.44
C GLY A 80 -0.89 -8.88 -2.69
N ASP A 81 -0.96 -10.20 -2.68
CA ASP A 81 -2.19 -11.01 -2.78
C ASP A 81 -3.14 -10.62 -3.92
N PHE A 82 -2.59 -10.37 -5.11
CA PHE A 82 -3.40 -10.12 -6.31
C PHE A 82 -3.97 -11.40 -6.96
N THR A 83 -3.54 -12.58 -6.48
CA THR A 83 -4.05 -13.89 -6.90
C THR A 83 -4.65 -14.63 -5.71
N GLU A 84 -5.62 -15.52 -5.93
CA GLU A 84 -6.15 -16.39 -4.88
C GLU A 84 -5.19 -17.56 -4.61
N LEU A 85 -4.69 -18.22 -5.67
CA LEU A 85 -3.88 -19.43 -5.56
C LEU A 85 -2.48 -19.30 -6.19
N GLY A 86 -2.22 -18.20 -6.89
CA GLY A 86 -0.95 -17.96 -7.59
C GLY A 86 -0.86 -18.69 -8.93
N LEU A 87 -1.99 -19.03 -9.55
CA LEU A 87 -2.00 -19.73 -10.82
C LEU A 87 -1.51 -18.80 -11.95
N PRO A 88 -0.78 -19.31 -12.96
CA PRO A 88 -0.35 -18.50 -14.10
C PRO A 88 -1.51 -17.79 -14.82
N SER A 89 -2.70 -18.39 -14.84
CA SER A 89 -3.92 -17.79 -15.38
C SER A 89 -4.39 -16.57 -14.57
N GLU A 90 -4.26 -16.60 -13.24
CA GLU A 90 -4.59 -15.48 -12.36
C GLU A 90 -3.58 -14.36 -12.51
N VAL A 91 -2.29 -14.69 -12.60
CA VAL A 91 -1.24 -13.72 -12.90
C VAL A 91 -1.49 -13.05 -14.24
N LYS A 92 -1.88 -13.83 -15.25
CA LYS A 92 -2.26 -13.30 -16.56
C LYS A 92 -3.49 -12.40 -16.46
N LYS A 93 -4.55 -12.84 -15.76
CA LYS A 93 -5.78 -12.04 -15.56
C LYS A 93 -5.47 -10.70 -14.90
N PHE A 94 -4.67 -10.70 -13.84
CA PHE A 94 -4.27 -9.49 -13.16
C PHE A 94 -3.43 -8.57 -14.07
N ASN A 95 -2.49 -9.13 -14.84
CA ASN A 95 -1.69 -8.36 -15.79
C ASN A 95 -2.54 -7.78 -16.93
N ASP A 96 -3.53 -8.52 -17.43
CA ASP A 96 -4.49 -8.05 -18.41
C ASP A 96 -5.32 -6.89 -17.84
N TRP A 97 -5.79 -7.00 -16.59
CA TRP A 97 -6.50 -5.92 -15.87
C TRP A 97 -5.64 -4.66 -15.73
N LEU A 98 -4.35 -4.80 -15.35
CA LEU A 98 -3.41 -3.67 -15.33
C LEU A 98 -3.29 -3.00 -16.70
N GLY A 99 -3.23 -3.79 -17.78
CA GLY A 99 -3.16 -3.29 -19.14
C GLY A 99 -4.40 -2.49 -19.57
N THR A 100 -5.61 -2.90 -19.13
CA THR A 100 -6.85 -2.16 -19.42
C THR A 100 -6.92 -0.83 -18.68
N GLU A 101 -6.50 -0.77 -17.41
CA GLU A 101 -6.47 0.49 -16.65
C GLU A 101 -5.50 1.51 -17.26
N LEU A 102 -4.40 1.06 -17.86
CA LEU A 102 -3.43 1.92 -18.55
C LEU A 102 -3.93 2.56 -19.86
N LEU A 103 -4.94 1.96 -20.50
CA LEU A 103 -5.41 2.36 -21.84
C LEU A 103 -6.77 3.07 -21.83
N ASN A 104 -7.44 3.15 -20.68
CA ASN A 104 -8.74 3.79 -20.57
C ASN A 104 -8.62 5.32 -20.73
N PRO A 105 -9.28 5.95 -21.71
CA PRO A 105 -9.18 7.40 -21.93
C PRO A 105 -9.86 8.26 -20.86
N HIS A 106 -10.71 7.68 -20.00
CA HIS A 106 -11.20 8.32 -18.77
C HIS A 106 -10.18 8.25 -17.63
N PHE A 107 -9.20 7.35 -17.71
CA PHE A 107 -8.02 7.26 -16.87
C PHE A 107 -6.91 8.09 -17.53
N ILE A 108 -7.02 9.43 -17.48
CA ILE A 108 -6.02 10.32 -18.10
C ILE A 108 -4.73 10.34 -17.26
N SER A 109 -4.02 9.22 -17.16
CA SER A 109 -2.61 9.23 -16.77
C SER A 109 -1.81 9.90 -17.90
N LYS A 110 -1.62 11.22 -17.82
CA LYS A 110 -0.76 11.95 -18.78
C LYS A 110 0.73 11.66 -18.58
N LYS A 111 1.12 10.77 -17.67
CA LYS A 111 2.53 10.37 -17.45
C LYS A 111 2.58 8.93 -16.94
N LYS A 112 3.37 8.09 -17.64
CA LYS A 112 3.73 6.70 -17.31
C LYS A 112 3.35 6.30 -15.88
N THR A 113 2.21 5.63 -15.72
CA THR A 113 1.89 4.95 -14.46
C THR A 113 2.95 3.90 -14.23
N THR A 114 3.75 4.09 -13.18
CA THR A 114 4.72 3.08 -12.75
C THR A 114 4.00 2.18 -11.76
N HIS A 115 4.14 0.86 -11.94
CA HIS A 115 3.50 -0.13 -11.08
C HIS A 115 4.56 -0.79 -10.21
N PHE A 116 4.30 -0.81 -8.91
CA PHE A 116 5.04 -1.67 -8.00
C PHE A 116 4.07 -2.71 -7.46
N VAL A 117 4.34 -3.96 -7.83
CA VAL A 117 3.62 -5.12 -7.31
C VAL A 117 4.59 -5.84 -6.38
N PHE A 118 4.31 -5.78 -5.09
CA PHE A 118 5.10 -6.50 -4.09
C PHE A 118 4.50 -7.88 -3.93
N ASN A 119 5.25 -8.93 -4.24
CA ASN A 119 4.83 -10.29 -3.96
C ASN A 119 5.12 -10.59 -2.49
N GLN A 120 4.09 -10.72 -1.68
CA GLN A 120 4.20 -11.20 -0.31
C GLN A 120 3.35 -12.46 -0.18
N ARG A 121 3.99 -13.61 0.11
CA ARG A 121 3.33 -14.74 0.80
C ARG A 121 3.15 -14.42 2.29
N ILE A 122 2.74 -13.20 2.60
CA ILE A 122 2.57 -12.74 3.98
C ILE A 122 1.19 -12.11 4.02
N SER A 123 0.26 -12.82 4.66
CA SER A 123 -1.00 -12.25 5.11
C SER A 123 -0.75 -10.85 5.64
N LEU A 124 -1.42 -9.87 5.06
CA LEU A 124 -1.49 -8.54 5.63
C LEU A 124 -1.97 -8.71 7.09
N ILE A 125 -1.08 -8.57 8.06
CA ILE A 125 -1.48 -8.20 9.40
C ILE A 125 -2.05 -6.81 9.20
N SER A 126 -3.38 -6.68 9.22
CA SER A 126 -4.05 -5.39 9.35
C SER A 126 -3.48 -4.72 10.60
N VAL A 127 -2.54 -3.80 10.41
CA VAL A 127 -2.12 -2.90 11.47
C VAL A 127 -3.20 -1.83 11.52
N VAL A 128 -4.01 -1.91 12.57
CA VAL A 128 -5.04 -0.94 12.96
C VAL A 128 -4.41 0.43 13.16
#